data_AF-A0A496QLS5-F1
#
_entry.id   AF-A0A496QLS5-F1
#
_cell.length_a   1.000
_cell.length_b   1.000
_cell.length_c   1.000
_cell.angle_alpha   90.00
_cell.angle_beta   90.00
_cell.angle_gamma   90.00
#
_symmetry.space_group_name_H-M   'P 1'
#
loop_
_entity.id
_entity.type
_entity.pdbx_description
1 polymer ?
#
loop_
_entity_poly.entity_id
_entity_poly.type
_entity_poly.pdbx_seq_one_letter_code
_entity_poly.pdbx_strand_id
1 'polypeptide(L)'
;MALVIGNSAYQGSPLRNPVNDARDVSRLLKSLGFDVETLLDASRMEMDDAIYRFGVKLKEGGVGLFFYSGHGAKHRGGELPYSG
;
A
#
# COMPACT_ATOMS: atom_id res chain seq x y z
N MET A 1 2.15 -14.11 -2.11
CA MET A 1 1.21 -13.05 -2.57
C MET A 1 1.84 -11.68 -2.32
N ALA A 2 1.51 -10.67 -3.11
CA ALA A 2 1.88 -9.30 -2.83
C ALA A 2 0.71 -8.33 -3.00
N LEU A 3 0.68 -7.27 -2.20
CA LEU A 3 -0.27 -6.16 -2.28
C LEU A 3 0.51 -4.87 -2.51
N VAL A 4 0.20 -4.15 -3.58
CA VAL A 4 0.85 -2.91 -3.99
C VAL A 4 -0.19 -1.80 -4.02
N ILE A 5 0.00 -0.75 -3.24
CA ILE A 5 -0.90 0.39 -3.16
C ILE A 5 -0.14 1.66 -3.56
N GLY A 6 -0.67 2.42 -4.51
CA GLY A 6 -0.09 3.68 -4.98
C GLY A 6 -1.13 4.79 -4.99
N ASN A 7 -1.06 5.74 -4.05
CA ASN A 7 -1.97 6.89 -4.00
C ASN A 7 -1.27 8.16 -4.49
N SER A 8 -1.74 8.71 -5.61
CA SER A 8 -1.26 9.97 -6.20
C SER A 8 -1.93 11.20 -5.56
N ALA A 9 -1.81 11.34 -4.24
CA ALA A 9 -2.32 12.55 -3.59
C ALA A 9 -1.34 13.72 -3.79
N TYR A 10 -1.46 14.47 -4.91
CA TYR A 10 -1.30 15.94 -4.96
C TYR A 10 -1.71 16.49 -6.35
N GLN A 11 -2.79 17.28 -6.38
CA GLN A 11 -2.96 18.32 -7.40
C GLN A 11 -1.88 19.40 -7.14
N GLY A 12 -0.88 19.52 -8.00
CA GLY A 12 -0.02 20.71 -8.00
C GLY A 12 1.49 20.52 -8.17
N SER A 13 2.02 19.35 -8.49
CA SER A 13 3.44 19.26 -8.89
C SER A 13 3.68 18.24 -10.01
N PRO A 14 4.34 18.64 -11.12
CA PRO A 14 4.69 17.72 -12.20
C PRO A 14 6.01 17.02 -11.86
N LEU A 15 6.01 16.12 -10.88
CA LEU A 15 7.21 15.37 -10.52
C LEU A 15 6.86 13.90 -10.23
N ARG A 16 7.21 13.04 -11.21
CA ARG A 16 7.38 11.57 -11.15
C ARG A 16 6.28 10.79 -10.40
N ASN A 17 5.29 10.34 -11.17
CA ASN A 17 4.10 9.56 -10.79
C ASN A 17 4.37 8.40 -9.79
N PRO A 18 3.84 8.47 -8.54
CA PRO A 18 3.74 7.32 -7.62
C PRO A 18 3.02 6.11 -8.22
N VAL A 19 2.12 6.36 -9.17
CA VAL A 19 1.43 5.34 -9.97
C VAL A 19 2.38 4.55 -10.86
N ASN A 20 3.42 5.19 -11.42
CA ASN A 20 4.40 4.51 -12.24
C ASN A 20 5.28 3.59 -11.38
N ASP A 21 5.70 4.05 -10.20
CA ASP A 21 6.48 3.24 -9.26
C ASP A 21 5.69 2.03 -8.76
N ALA A 22 4.41 2.23 -8.40
CA ALA A 22 3.52 1.13 -8.03
C ALA A 22 3.35 0.11 -9.18
N ARG A 23 3.28 0.59 -10.43
CA ARG A 23 3.22 -0.30 -11.61
C ARG A 23 4.53 -1.05 -11.84
N ASP A 24 5.68 -0.40 -11.66
CA ASP A 24 7.01 -1.01 -11.81
C ASP A 24 7.24 -2.08 -10.74
N VAL A 25 6.92 -1.79 -9.49
CA VAL A 25 6.99 -2.75 -8.38
C VAL A 25 6.02 -3.91 -8.60
N SER A 26 4.80 -3.64 -9.06
CA SER A 26 3.84 -4.68 -9.43
C SER A 26 4.36 -5.60 -10.52
N ARG A 27 4.96 -5.04 -11.59
CA ARG A 27 5.58 -5.81 -12.68
C ARG A 27 6.72 -6.67 -12.18
N LEU A 28 7.61 -6.13 -11.35
CA LEU A 28 8.73 -6.86 -10.79
C LEU A 28 8.23 -8.03 -9.93
N LEU A 29 7.29 -7.79 -9.02
CA LEU A 29 6.75 -8.82 -8.14
C LEU A 29 6.03 -9.93 -8.92
N LYS A 30 5.29 -9.58 -9.97
CA LYS A 30 4.70 -10.57 -10.89
C LYS A 30 5.78 -11.41 -11.58
N SER A 31 6.87 -10.79 -12.03
CA SER A 31 7.99 -11.51 -12.66
C SER A 31 8.71 -12.46 -11.70
N LEU A 32 8.66 -12.17 -10.40
CA LEU A 32 9.21 -13.03 -9.33
C LEU A 32 8.25 -14.17 -8.92
N GLY A 33 7.09 -14.29 -9.56
CA GLY A 33 6.11 -15.35 -9.31
C GLY A 33 5.14 -15.06 -8.17
N PHE A 34 5.06 -13.82 -7.69
CA PHE A 34 4.02 -13.44 -6.72
C PHE A 34 2.68 -13.24 -7.45
N ASP A 35 1.59 -13.69 -6.82
CA ASP A 35 0.26 -13.19 -7.13
C ASP A 35 0.12 -11.77 -6.56
N VAL A 36 -0.01 -10.77 -7.45
CA VAL A 36 0.08 -9.34 -7.08
C VAL A 36 -1.26 -8.65 -7.29
N GLU A 37 -1.81 -8.14 -6.18
CA GLU A 37 -2.96 -7.23 -6.17
C GLU A 37 -2.44 -5.79 -6.17
N THR A 38 -2.92 -4.94 -7.09
CA THR A 38 -2.46 -3.55 -7.23
C THR A 38 -3.62 -2.59 -7.15
N LEU A 39 -3.53 -1.63 -6.24
CA LEU A 39 -4.51 -0.56 -6.02
C LEU A 39 -3.87 0.78 -6.29
N LEU A 40 -4.56 1.62 -7.06
CA LEU A 40 -4.10 2.94 -7.41
C LEU A 40 -5.19 3.95 -7.01
N ASP A 41 -4.80 5.07 -6.42
CA ASP A 41 -5.70 6.13 -5.96
C ASP A 41 -6.86 5.62 -5.08
N ALA A 42 -6.59 4.60 -4.26
CA ALA A 42 -7.58 3.95 -3.41
C ALA A 42 -7.91 4.81 -2.18
N SER A 43 -9.20 4.90 -1.89
CA SER A 43 -9.70 5.47 -0.64
C SER A 43 -9.27 4.64 0.57
N ARG A 44 -9.37 5.21 1.77
CA ARG A 44 -9.05 4.49 3.03
C ARG A 44 -9.86 3.20 3.17
N MET A 45 -11.14 3.23 2.82
CA MET A 45 -12.02 2.07 2.91
C MET A 45 -11.59 0.96 1.93
N GLU A 46 -11.20 1.33 0.71
CA GLU A 46 -10.71 0.37 -0.29
C GLU A 46 -9.35 -0.23 0.13
N MET A 47 -8.47 0.57 0.72
CA MET A 47 -7.20 0.07 1.27
C MET A 47 -7.44 -0.90 2.43
N ASP A 48 -8.32 -0.56 3.38
CA ASP A 48 -8.64 -1.40 4.55
C ASP A 48 -9.21 -2.76 4.10
N ASP A 49 -10.14 -2.74 3.13
CA ASP A 49 -10.73 -3.96 2.57
C ASP A 49 -9.72 -4.81 1.80
N ALA A 50 -8.82 -4.18 1.05
CA ALA A 50 -7.75 -4.89 0.36
C ALA A 50 -6.72 -5.52 1.29
N ILE A 51 -6.35 -4.83 2.37
CA ILE A 51 -5.48 -5.36 3.42
C ILE A 51 -6.17 -6.57 4.08
N TYR A 52 -7.47 -6.48 4.34
CA TYR A 52 -8.24 -7.60 4.88
C TYR A 52 -8.23 -8.80 3.93
N ARG A 53 -8.56 -8.60 2.64
CA ARG A 53 -8.54 -9.65 1.61
C ARG A 53 -7.16 -10.27 1.43
N PHE A 54 -6.11 -9.45 1.45
CA PHE A 54 -4.72 -9.90 1.42
C PHE A 54 -4.37 -10.77 2.62
N GLY A 55 -4.76 -10.36 3.83
CA GLY A 55 -4.54 -11.14 5.06
C GLY A 55 -5.25 -12.48 5.06
N VAL A 56 -6.47 -12.55 4.52
CA VAL A 56 -7.22 -13.82 4.36
C VAL A 56 -6.48 -14.75 3.40
N LYS A 57 -6.09 -14.27 2.21
CA LYS A 57 -5.35 -15.07 1.23
C LYS A 57 -3.96 -15.50 1.74
N LEU A 58 -3.30 -14.67 2.54
CA LEU A 58 -2.00 -15.01 3.12
C LEU A 58 -2.08 -16.13 4.16
N LYS A 59 -3.22 -16.27 4.86
CA LYS A 59 -3.45 -17.36 5.82
C LYS A 59 -3.54 -18.74 5.15
N GLU A 60 -3.81 -18.80 3.85
CA GLU A 60 -3.79 -20.05 3.07
C GLU A 60 -2.35 -20.56 2.82
N GLY A 61 -1.33 -19.77 3.22
CA GLY A 61 0.07 -20.14 3.21
C GLY A 61 0.91 -19.30 2.24
N GLY A 62 2.18 -19.05 2.62
CA GLY A 62 3.18 -18.41 1.75
C GLY A 62 3.75 -17.09 2.29
N VAL A 63 4.63 -16.47 1.50
CA VAL A 63 5.25 -15.18 1.82
C VAL A 63 4.38 -14.05 1.25
N GLY A 64 4.09 -13.07 2.12
CA GLY A 64 3.27 -11.91 1.83
C GLY A 64 4.14 -10.66 1.75
N LEU A 65 4.10 -9.93 0.63
CA LEU A 65 4.78 -8.66 0.48
C LEU A 65 3.77 -7.52 0.36
N PHE A 66 3.96 -6.44 1.13
CA PHE A 66 3.12 -5.25 1.07
C PHE A 66 3.96 -4.04 0.68
N PHE A 67 3.52 -3.29 -0.32
CA PHE A 67 4.15 -2.05 -0.78
C PHE A 67 3.11 -0.92 -0.79
N TYR A 68 3.44 0.22 -0.20
CA TYR A 68 2.61 1.42 -0.19
C TYR A 68 3.43 2.63 -0.63
N SER A 69 2.94 3.36 -1.63
CA SER A 69 3.51 4.63 -2.11
C SER A 69 2.43 5.70 -2.09
N GLY A 70 2.59 6.72 -1.24
CA GLY A 70 1.63 7.80 -1.09
C GLY A 70 1.97 8.71 0.10
N HIS A 71 1.34 9.87 0.20
CA HIS A 71 1.47 10.72 1.37
C HIS A 71 0.77 10.06 2.56
N GLY A 72 1.57 9.45 3.43
CA GLY A 72 1.09 8.91 4.69
C GLY A 72 0.38 10.02 5.47
N ALA A 73 -0.90 9.82 5.76
CA ALA A 73 -1.54 10.50 6.85
C ALA A 73 -0.78 10.09 8.12
N LYS A 74 0.25 10.88 8.48
CA LYS A 74 1.00 10.74 9.73
C LYS A 74 -0.05 10.56 10.83
N HIS A 75 -0.17 9.34 11.33
CA HIS A 75 -0.92 9.11 12.54
C HIS A 75 -0.16 9.86 13.62
N ARG A 76 -0.82 10.91 14.14
CA ARG A 76 -0.46 11.60 15.37
C ARG A 76 -0.19 10.52 16.42
N GLY A 77 1.09 10.25 16.69
CA GLY A 77 1.49 9.42 17.81
C GLY A 77 0.82 9.98 19.05
N GLY A 78 0.03 9.15 19.73
CA GLY A 78 -0.57 9.54 21.00
C GLY A 78 0.55 9.77 22.01
N GLU A 79 0.93 11.03 22.21
CA GLU A 79 1.57 11.48 23.44
C GLU A 79 0.52 11.28 24.54
N LEU A 80 0.66 10.20 25.32
CA LEU A 80 0.02 10.12 26.61
C LEU A 80 0.75 11.12 27.52
N PRO A 81 0.07 12.11 28.11
CA PRO A 81 0.70 12.95 29.09
C PRO A 81 0.98 12.11 30.34
N TYR A 82 2.26 11.87 30.62
CA TYR A 82 2.69 11.54 31.97
C TYR A 82 2.47 12.78 32.83
N SER A 83 1.40 12.78 33.62
CA SER A 83 1.24 13.67 34.76
C SER A 83 1.79 12.95 35.99
N GLY A 84 2.93 13.42 36.48
CA GLY A 84 3.37 13.16 37.86
C GLY A 84 2.66 14.05 38.86
#